data_AF-A0A177WJW2-F1
#
_entry.id   AF-A0A177WJW2-F1
#
_cell.length_a   1.000
_cell.length_b   1.000
_cell.length_c   1.000
_cell.angle_alpha   90.00
_cell.angle_beta   90.00
_cell.angle_gamma   90.00
#
_symmetry.space_group_name_H-M   'P 1'
#
loop_
_entity.id
_entity.type
_entity.pdbx_description
1 polymer ?
#
loop_
_entity_poly.entity_id
_entity_poly.type
_entity_poly.pdbx_seq_one_letter_code
_entity_poly.pdbx_strand_id
1 'polypeptide(L)'
;MLVIPSCSLRSKYIRTIPINQVILDPVNKLKYIIEEKRSNNNTLSKVASPYFGDEEPLVLEVSDESLKIANPNRFNPSVLMKNRIAELKDKVVQLNNHLNSSSKYERIKYYLGDEK
;
A
#
# COMPACT_ATOMS: atom_id res chain seq x y z
N MET A 1 -1.13 -12.62 -7.12
CA MET A 1 -0.17 -11.48 -7.19
C MET A 1 0.96 -11.81 -6.23
N LEU A 2 2.16 -12.12 -6.73
CA LEU A 2 3.33 -12.36 -5.87
C LEU A 2 3.79 -11.01 -5.31
N VAL A 3 3.57 -10.78 -4.02
CA VAL A 3 4.05 -9.59 -3.32
C VAL A 3 5.37 -9.94 -2.68
N ILE A 4 6.48 -9.53 -3.29
CA ILE A 4 7.78 -9.59 -2.63
C ILE A 4 7.82 -8.43 -1.62
N PRO A 5 7.88 -8.70 -0.30
CA PRO A 5 7.89 -7.64 0.68
C PRO A 5 9.18 -6.82 0.55
N SER A 6 9.12 -5.54 0.87
CA SER A 6 10.31 -4.69 0.87
C SER A 6 11.14 -4.92 2.13
N CYS A 7 12.47 -4.83 2.02
CA CYS A 7 13.37 -4.88 3.18
C CYS A 7 12.95 -3.84 4.25
N SER A 8 12.89 -4.29 5.50
CA SER A 8 12.50 -3.53 6.67
C SER A 8 13.58 -2.56 7.15
N LEU A 9 14.84 -2.73 6.76
CA LEU A 9 15.93 -1.83 7.14
C LEU A 9 15.79 -0.43 6.52
N ARG A 10 16.09 0.61 7.31
CA ARG A 10 16.15 1.99 6.80
C ARG A 10 17.34 2.19 5.87
N SER A 11 17.19 3.09 4.90
CA SER A 11 18.27 3.39 3.94
C SER A 11 19.56 3.89 4.61
N LYS A 12 19.47 4.57 5.76
CA LYS A 12 20.65 4.99 6.53
C LYS A 12 21.50 3.79 6.99
N TYR A 13 20.86 2.70 7.36
CA TYR A 13 21.51 1.48 7.84
C TYR A 13 22.02 0.65 6.65
N ILE A 14 21.24 0.53 5.58
CA ILE A 14 21.69 -0.14 4.34
C ILE A 14 23.02 0.46 3.83
N ARG A 15 23.22 1.78 3.96
CA ARG A 15 24.46 2.45 3.55
C ARG A 15 25.72 1.94 4.26
N THR A 16 25.61 1.48 5.51
CA THR A 16 26.75 0.98 6.30
C THR A 16 27.16 -0.43 5.93
N ILE A 17 26.31 -1.17 5.22
CA ILE A 17 26.57 -2.56 4.83
C ILE A 17 27.40 -2.58 3.52
N PRO A 18 28.42 -3.44 3.39
CA PRO A 18 29.15 -3.63 2.13
C PRO A 18 28.25 -4.02 0.95
N ILE A 19 28.66 -3.63 -0.25
CA ILE A 19 27.99 -4.02 -1.50
C ILE A 19 28.24 -5.50 -1.77
N ASN A 20 27.34 -6.16 -2.50
CA ASN A 20 27.30 -7.60 -2.76
C ASN A 20 27.16 -8.49 -1.52
N GLN A 21 26.88 -7.89 -0.35
CA GLN A 21 26.57 -8.65 0.85
C GLN A 21 25.12 -9.15 0.78
N VAL A 22 24.91 -10.45 0.98
CA VAL A 22 23.59 -11.02 1.24
C VAL A 22 23.29 -10.90 2.73
N ILE A 23 22.11 -10.38 3.06
CA ILE A 23 21.63 -10.15 4.41
C ILE A 23 20.28 -10.83 4.64
N LEU A 24 20.02 -11.23 5.88
CA LEU A 24 18.71 -11.71 6.30
C LEU A 24 17.94 -10.55 6.91
N ASP A 25 16.75 -10.27 6.38
CA ASP A 25 15.92 -9.21 6.95
C ASP A 25 15.48 -9.57 8.38
N PRO A 26 15.70 -8.67 9.35
CA PRO A 26 15.42 -8.94 10.75
C PRO A 26 13.93 -9.15 11.03
N VAL A 27 13.04 -8.60 10.21
CA VAL A 27 11.58 -8.62 10.41
C VAL A 27 10.92 -9.70 9.57
N ASN A 28 11.10 -9.67 8.24
CA ASN A 28 10.38 -10.58 7.35
C ASN A 28 11.15 -11.89 7.05
N LYS A 29 12.39 -12.01 7.54
CA LYS A 29 13.25 -13.20 7.39
C LYS A 29 13.53 -13.62 5.94
N LEU A 30 13.39 -12.72 4.98
CA LEU A 30 13.78 -12.94 3.58
C LEU A 30 15.21 -12.47 3.32
N LYS A 31 15.85 -13.06 2.31
CA LYS A 31 17.20 -12.69 1.87
C LYS A 31 17.16 -11.47 0.96
N TYR A 32 18.10 -10.55 1.16
CA TYR A 32 18.33 -9.40 0.29
C TYR A 32 19.81 -9.26 -0.01
N ILE A 33 20.16 -8.87 -1.23
CA ILE A 33 21.51 -8.48 -1.62
C ILE A 33 21.64 -6.96 -1.58
N ILE A 34 22.75 -6.47 -1.04
CA ILE A 34 23.08 -5.06 -1.05
C ILE A 34 23.73 -4.70 -2.39
N GLU A 35 23.12 -3.81 -3.15
CA GLU A 35 23.59 -3.41 -4.47
C GLU A 35 23.54 -1.89 -4.63
N GLU A 36 24.24 -1.36 -5.62
CA GLU A 36 24.11 0.03 -6.04
C GLU A 36 23.21 0.13 -7.27
N LYS A 37 22.14 0.92 -7.16
CA LYS A 37 21.27 1.27 -8.28
C LYS A 37 21.45 2.73 -8.65
N ARG A 38 21.63 2.96 -9.95
CA ARG A 38 21.59 4.30 -10.54
C ARG A 38 20.15 4.78 -10.60
N SER A 39 19.90 5.97 -10.06
CA SER A 39 18.61 6.65 -10.14
C SER A 39 18.46 7.41 -11.46
N ASN A 40 17.23 7.83 -11.78
CA ASN A 40 16.92 8.62 -12.97
C ASN A 40 17.70 9.95 -13.04
N ASN A 41 18.12 10.49 -11.89
CA ASN A 41 18.90 11.72 -11.80
C ASN A 41 20.42 11.44 -11.83
N ASN A 42 20.82 10.28 -12.36
CA ASN A 42 22.21 9.86 -12.50
C ASN A 42 23.00 9.68 -11.19
N THR A 43 22.31 9.62 -10.04
CA THR A 43 22.93 9.38 -8.73
C THR A 43 22.95 7.89 -8.39
N LEU A 44 24.05 7.41 -7.81
CA LEU A 44 24.14 6.05 -7.29
C LEU A 44 23.58 5.98 -5.88
N SER A 45 22.77 4.95 -5.62
CA SER A 45 22.16 4.72 -4.32
C SER A 45 22.29 3.25 -3.92
N LYS A 46 22.77 3.01 -2.70
CA LYS A 46 22.84 1.67 -2.13
C LYS A 46 21.44 1.22 -1.69
N VAL A 47 21.00 0.06 -2.17
CA VAL A 47 19.67 -0.50 -1.93
C VAL A 47 19.78 -1.97 -1.53
N ALA A 48 18.76 -2.46 -0.82
CA ALA A 48 18.59 -3.88 -0.54
C ALA A 48 17.56 -4.46 -1.52
N SER A 49 18.01 -5.34 -2.40
CA SER A 49 17.17 -5.99 -3.42
C SER A 49 16.91 -7.45 -3.07
N PRO A 50 15.71 -7.98 -3.38
CA PRO A 50 15.38 -9.38 -3.10
C PRO A 50 16.42 -10.32 -3.71
N TYR A 51 16.85 -11.33 -2.95
CA TYR A 51 17.86 -12.29 -3.37
C TYR A 51 17.33 -13.72 -3.21
N PHE A 52 17.47 -14.55 -4.25
CA PHE A 52 16.91 -15.90 -4.32
C PHE A 52 17.97 -17.01 -4.41
N GLY A 53 19.25 -16.67 -4.31
CA GLY A 53 20.31 -17.66 -4.36
C GLY A 53 20.55 -18.37 -3.02
N ASP A 54 21.45 -19.34 -3.08
CA ASP A 54 21.72 -20.26 -1.98
C ASP A 54 22.74 -19.71 -0.97
N GLU A 55 23.39 -18.58 -1.28
CA GLU A 55 24.36 -17.92 -0.39
C GLU A 55 23.80 -17.72 1.02
N GLU A 56 24.64 -18.01 2.02
CA GLU A 56 24.28 -17.89 3.43
C GLU A 56 24.18 -16.41 3.82
N PRO A 57 23.01 -15.94 4.30
CA PRO A 57 22.80 -14.53 4.55
C PRO A 57 23.45 -14.11 5.86
N LEU A 58 24.03 -12.91 5.88
CA LEU A 58 24.48 -12.28 7.12
C LEU A 58 23.27 -11.90 7.97
N VAL A 59 23.20 -12.46 9.18
CA VAL A 59 22.21 -12.09 10.19
C VAL A 59 22.69 -10.84 10.90
N LEU A 60 21.87 -9.79 10.86
CA LEU A 60 22.22 -8.48 11.42
C LEU A 60 21.53 -8.30 12.77
N GLU A 61 22.30 -7.93 13.79
CA GLU A 61 21.75 -7.39 15.03
C GLU A 61 21.46 -5.90 14.84
N VAL A 62 20.18 -5.54 14.84
CA VAL A 62 19.74 -4.16 14.60
C VAL A 62 18.81 -3.66 15.69
N SER A 63 19.01 -2.41 16.09
CA SER A 63 18.08 -1.69 16.95
C SER A 63 16.82 -1.27 16.19
N ASP A 64 15.73 -1.03 16.92
CA ASP A 64 14.46 -0.58 16.35
C ASP A 64 14.59 0.74 15.56
N GLU A 65 15.55 1.62 15.87
CA GLU A 65 15.73 2.86 15.12
C GLU A 65 16.34 2.64 13.72
N SER A 66 16.90 1.46 13.48
CA SER A 66 17.43 1.02 12.19
C SER A 66 16.36 0.34 11.32
N LEU A 67 15.23 -0.01 11.93
CA LEU A 67 14.05 -0.54 11.24
C LEU A 67 13.17 0.61 10.73
N LYS A 68 12.63 0.44 9.53
CA LYS A 68 11.54 1.26 9.02
C LYS A 68 10.37 1.03 9.97
N ILE A 69 9.75 2.12 10.40
CA ILE A 69 8.46 2.03 11.08
C ILE A 69 7.54 1.27 10.14
N ALA A 70 7.06 0.10 10.58
CA ALA A 70 6.02 -0.61 9.87
C ALA A 70 4.85 0.37 9.78
N ASN A 71 4.63 0.94 8.60
CA ASN A 71 3.50 1.83 8.42
C ASN A 71 2.32 0.92 8.10
N PRO A 72 1.42 0.62 9.06
CA PRO A 72 0.28 -0.27 8.82
C PRO A 72 -0.59 0.23 7.66
N ASN A 73 -0.48 1.52 7.34
CA ASN A 73 -1.18 2.22 6.28
C ASN A 73 -0.42 2.31 4.96
N ARG A 74 0.49 1.37 4.62
CA ARG A 74 1.01 1.22 3.25
C ARG A 74 -0.06 0.76 2.24
N PHE A 75 -1.32 1.12 2.47
CA PHE A 75 -2.33 1.14 1.43
C PHE A 75 -1.87 2.13 0.37
N ASN A 76 -1.77 1.65 -0.86
CA ASN A 76 -1.55 2.52 -2.01
C ASN A 76 -2.62 3.63 -1.96
N PRO A 77 -2.23 4.93 -1.85
CA PRO A 77 -3.20 6.02 -1.75
C PRO A 77 -4.19 6.01 -2.92
N SER A 78 -3.77 5.55 -4.10
CA SER A 78 -4.63 5.35 -5.26
C SER A 78 -5.69 4.27 -5.03
N VAL A 79 -5.35 3.17 -4.36
CA VAL A 79 -6.31 2.11 -4.00
C VAL A 79 -7.31 2.62 -2.97
N LEU A 80 -6.84 3.35 -1.94
CA LEU A 80 -7.71 3.95 -0.94
C LEU A 80 -8.69 4.95 -1.57
N MET A 81 -8.20 5.82 -2.46
CA MET A 81 -9.03 6.76 -3.21
C MET A 81 -10.04 6.06 -4.11
N LYS A 82 -9.63 5.01 -4.84
CA LYS A 82 -10.54 4.21 -5.69
C LYS A 82 -11.66 3.56 -4.87
N ASN A 83 -11.32 2.99 -3.71
CA ASN A 83 -12.31 2.37 -2.82
C ASN A 83 -13.28 3.43 -2.27
N ARG A 84 -12.78 4.61 -1.88
CA ARG A 84 -13.63 5.71 -1.41
C ARG A 84 -14.56 6.23 -2.51
N ILE A 85 -14.06 6.35 -3.74
CA ILE A 85 -14.87 6.73 -4.90
C ILE A 85 -15.97 5.69 -5.16
N ALA A 86 -15.66 4.40 -5.09
CA ALA A 86 -16.65 3.33 -5.25
C ALA A 86 -17.73 3.40 -4.16
N GLU A 87 -17.35 3.53 -2.89
CA GLU A 87 -18.28 3.67 -1.77
C GLU A 87 -19.20 4.89 -1.92
N LEU A 88 -18.66 6.03 -2.37
CA LEU A 88 -19.44 7.24 -2.61
C LEU A 88 -20.41 7.08 -3.79
N LYS A 89 -19.99 6.40 -4.87
CA LYS A 89 -20.88 6.08 -6.00
C LYS A 89 -22.04 5.21 -5.57
N ASP A 90 -21.79 4.17 -4.78
CA ASP A 90 -22.84 3.28 -4.26
C ASP A 90 -23.83 4.06 -3.37
N LYS A 91 -23.32 4.94 -2.50
CA LYS A 91 -24.18 5.81 -1.67
C LYS A 91 -25.06 6.73 -2.51
N VAL A 92 -24.53 7.32 -3.58
CA VAL A 92 -25.32 8.16 -4.50
C VAL A 92 -26.42 7.35 -5.17
N VAL A 93 -26.12 6.14 -5.64
CA VAL A 93 -27.12 5.24 -6.24
C VAL A 93 -28.21 4.88 -5.23
N GLN A 94 -27.84 4.53 -4.00
CA GLN A 94 -28.81 4.23 -2.94
C GLN A 94 -29.71 5.44 -2.63
N LEU A 95 -29.13 6.62 -2.48
CA LEU A 95 -29.89 7.86 -2.23
C LEU A 95 -30.84 8.19 -3.37
N ASN A 96 -30.40 8.05 -4.63
CA ASN A 96 -31.26 8.27 -5.79
C ASN A 96 -32.39 7.24 -5.86
N ASN A 97 -32.13 5.97 -5.56
CA ASN A 97 -33.17 4.95 -5.50
C ASN A 97 -34.18 5.23 -4.38
N HIS A 98 -33.71 5.71 -3.21
CA HIS A 98 -34.60 6.15 -2.13
C HIS A 98 -35.42 7.39 -2.50
N LEU A 99 -34.87 8.33 -3.27
CA LEU A 99 -35.59 9.50 -3.76
C LEU A 99 -36.64 9.11 -4.82
N ASN A 100 -36.29 8.22 -5.74
CA ASN A 100 -37.21 7.71 -6.76
C ASN A 100 -38.35 6.87 -6.17
N SER A 101 -38.06 6.04 -5.15
CA SER A 101 -39.08 5.31 -4.40
C SER A 101 -39.87 6.19 -3.41
N SER A 102 -39.38 7.42 -3.16
CA SER A 102 -40.03 8.43 -2.33
C SER A 102 -40.33 9.68 -3.13
N SER A 103 -41.01 9.54 -4.28
CA SER A 103 -41.84 10.64 -4.74
C SER A 103 -42.96 10.82 -3.71
N LYS A 104 -42.63 11.49 -2.59
CA LYS A 104 -43.61 12.03 -1.64
C LYS A 104 -44.66 12.80 -2.43
N TYR A 105 -44.27 13.43 -3.53
CA TYR A 105 -45.14 14.10 -4.48
C TYR A 105 -46.17 13.15 -5.12
N GLU A 106 -45.79 11.97 -5.61
CA GLU A 106 -46.74 11.00 -6.18
C GLU A 106 -47.65 10.38 -5.11
N ARG A 107 -47.11 10.04 -3.93
CA ARG A 107 -47.92 9.59 -2.80
C ARG A 107 -48.91 10.66 -2.33
N ILE A 108 -48.48 11.91 -2.22
CA ILE A 108 -49.33 13.05 -1.87
C ILE A 108 -50.38 13.29 -2.96
N LYS A 109 -50.01 13.21 -4.24
CA LYS A 109 -50.95 13.34 -5.36
C LYS A 109 -52.04 12.26 -5.35
N TYR A 110 -51.66 11.02 -5.04
CA TYR A 110 -52.59 9.92 -4.83
C TYR A 110 -53.54 10.17 -3.65
N TYR A 111 -53.03 10.64 -2.50
CA TYR A 111 -53.87 10.95 -1.32
C TYR A 111 -54.74 12.20 -1.50
N LEU A 112 -54.35 13.14 -2.36
CA LEU A 112 -55.13 14.35 -2.68
C LEU A 112 -56.22 14.11 -3.73
N GLY A 113 -56.41 12.87 -4.21
CA GLY A 113 -57.50 12.50 -5.11
C GLY A 113 -57.35 13.03 -6.54
N ASP A 114 -56.13 13.37 -6.95
CA ASP A 114 -55.85 13.91 -8.27
C ASP A 114 -55.62 12.75 -9.27
N GLU A 115 -56.67 11.91 -9.41
CA GLU A 115 -56.76 10.86 -10.41
C GLU A 115 -57.20 11.50 -11.75
N LYS A 116 -56.40 11.29 -12.81
CA LYS A 116 -56.84 11.53 -14.18
C LYS A 116 -57.61 10.33 -14.69
#